data_AF-A0A1B6LWQ5-F1
#
_entry.id   AF-A0A1B6LWQ5-F1
#
_cell.length_a   1.000
_cell.length_b   1.000
_cell.length_c   1.000
_cell.angle_alpha   90.00
_cell.angle_beta   90.00
_cell.angle_gamma   90.00
#
_symmetry.space_group_name_H-M   'P 1'
#
loop_
_entity.id
_entity.type
_entity.pdbx_description
1 polymer ?
#
loop_
_entity_poly.entity_id
_entity_poly.type
_entity_poly.pdbx_seq_one_letter_code
_entity_poly.pdbx_strand_id
1 'polypeptide(L)'
;VIQELPDNPTAEVFGLNCNAEIQHNLDVTQELFDTLMLMQPNAMRKKHWHCASTLSVVDSILKKLPSKVNPVVESAENLKVESKSPVDDTEVPDDEATDQEIDNRDSEIELSVHHSESEVETTHPEVKSTCHEVGASSPSEYSEVDIAGPPEGLAIVLAQECKLYNRLLSKIHDSLLAFRGAFLGTSETSEDIEQMGFQVEKDEIPSSWLKVSYTTSKTLGGYIDDLINRLTFLKEWCCRGIQKELWLPGLFCPQALLVTVLHQHARTSHTPFHLLGYEHVVLDGSDSDAADHSGLVVW
;
A
#
# COMPACT_ATOMS: atom_id res chain seq x y z
N VAL A 1 22.84 -49.98 11.23
CA VAL A 1 21.70 -49.08 11.49
C VAL A 1 21.90 -47.70 10.88
N ILE A 2 22.84 -46.84 11.33
CA ILE A 2 23.00 -45.49 10.70
C ILE A 2 23.53 -45.57 9.25
N GLN A 3 24.40 -46.53 8.94
CA GLN A 3 24.91 -46.77 7.58
C GLN A 3 23.89 -47.39 6.60
N GLU A 4 22.69 -47.73 7.07
CA GLU A 4 21.62 -48.31 6.23
C GLU A 4 20.57 -47.27 5.83
N LEU A 5 20.72 -46.02 6.31
CA LEU A 5 19.83 -44.93 5.95
C LEU A 5 20.19 -44.37 4.56
N PRO A 6 19.19 -43.94 3.77
CA PRO A 6 19.45 -43.26 2.50
C PRO A 6 20.17 -41.93 2.72
N ASP A 7 21.18 -41.64 1.89
CA ASP A 7 22.01 -40.43 1.99
C ASP A 7 21.23 -39.13 1.72
N ASN A 8 20.18 -39.20 0.88
CA ASN A 8 19.29 -38.09 0.61
C ASN A 8 17.83 -38.50 0.90
N PRO A 9 17.33 -38.24 2.12
CA PRO A 9 15.94 -38.51 2.46
C PRO A 9 14.98 -37.56 1.73
N THR A 10 13.82 -38.07 1.31
CA THR A 10 12.76 -37.25 0.71
C THR A 10 12.13 -36.30 1.74
N ALA A 11 11.55 -35.20 1.27
CA ALA A 11 10.92 -34.18 2.12
C ALA A 11 9.85 -34.75 3.09
N GLU A 12 9.18 -35.83 2.70
CA GLU A 12 8.15 -36.51 3.51
C GLU A 12 8.70 -37.10 4.82
N VAL A 13 9.98 -37.47 4.87
CA VAL A 13 10.65 -37.96 6.08
C VAL A 13 10.64 -36.89 7.19
N PHE A 14 10.57 -35.61 6.80
CA PHE A 14 10.47 -34.46 7.70
C PHE A 14 9.05 -33.94 7.86
N GLY A 15 8.04 -34.66 7.34
CA GLY A 15 6.64 -34.22 7.36
C GLY A 15 6.34 -33.08 6.38
N LEU A 16 7.22 -32.82 5.41
CA LEU A 16 7.01 -31.83 4.37
C LEU A 16 6.34 -32.44 3.13
N ASN A 17 5.65 -31.59 2.35
CA ASN A 17 5.08 -32.00 1.07
C ASN A 17 6.18 -32.27 0.04
N CYS A 18 6.00 -33.24 -0.85
CA CYS A 18 6.96 -33.56 -1.92
C CYS A 18 7.28 -32.37 -2.85
N ASN A 19 6.36 -31.41 -3.00
CA ASN A 19 6.59 -30.18 -3.75
C ASN A 19 7.68 -29.28 -3.14
N ALA A 20 8.01 -29.44 -1.85
CA ALA A 20 9.08 -28.67 -1.20
C ALA A 20 10.45 -28.94 -1.86
N GLU A 21 10.67 -30.16 -2.33
CA GLU A 21 11.92 -30.55 -3.00
C GLU A 21 12.03 -29.90 -4.38
N ILE A 22 10.90 -29.70 -5.07
CA ILE A 22 10.86 -28.99 -6.35
C ILE A 22 11.31 -27.53 -6.14
N GLN A 23 10.75 -26.86 -5.13
CA GLN A 23 11.08 -25.46 -4.84
C GLN A 23 12.56 -25.30 -4.47
N HIS A 24 13.06 -26.16 -3.58
CA HIS A 24 14.49 -26.19 -3.22
C HIS A 24 15.38 -26.38 -4.45
N ASN A 25 15.04 -27.33 -5.33
CA ASN A 25 15.83 -27.58 -6.53
C ASN A 25 15.81 -26.41 -7.52
N LEU A 26 14.68 -25.70 -7.63
CA LEU A 26 14.59 -24.47 -8.43
C LEU A 26 15.49 -23.37 -7.86
N ASP A 27 15.41 -23.12 -6.55
CA ASP A 27 16.19 -22.08 -5.87
C ASP A 27 17.70 -22.36 -5.98
N VAL A 28 18.13 -23.59 -5.71
CA VAL A 28 19.53 -24.01 -5.85
C VAL A 28 20.00 -23.90 -7.31
N THR A 29 19.16 -24.28 -8.28
CA THR A 29 19.51 -24.15 -9.71
C THR A 29 19.70 -22.69 -10.10
N GLN A 30 18.86 -21.79 -9.59
CA GLN A 30 18.98 -20.36 -9.83
C GLN A 30 20.27 -19.78 -9.21
N GLU A 31 20.58 -20.12 -7.96
CA GLU A 31 21.82 -19.69 -7.30
C GLU A 31 23.07 -20.19 -8.04
N LEU A 32 23.05 -21.44 -8.51
CA LEU A 32 24.13 -22.01 -9.32
C LEU A 32 24.28 -21.27 -10.64
N PHE A 33 23.16 -20.94 -11.31
CA PHE A 33 23.18 -20.19 -12.56
C PHE A 33 23.76 -18.78 -12.35
N ASP A 34 23.34 -18.08 -11.29
CA ASP A 34 23.85 -16.76 -10.95
C ASP A 34 25.36 -16.80 -10.67
N THR A 35 25.81 -17.80 -9.91
CA THR A 35 27.24 -18.02 -9.64
C THR A 35 28.03 -18.29 -10.93
N LEU A 36 27.48 -19.10 -11.84
CA LEU A 36 28.10 -19.38 -13.14
C LEU A 36 28.20 -18.11 -14.00
N MET A 37 27.15 -17.28 -14.01
CA MET A 37 27.13 -16.00 -14.72
C MET A 37 28.19 -15.02 -14.21
N LEU A 38 28.51 -15.07 -12.90
CA LEU A 38 29.57 -14.25 -12.30
C LEU A 38 30.99 -14.73 -12.70
N MET A 39 31.17 -16.02 -12.98
CA MET A 39 32.47 -16.60 -13.33
C MET A 39 32.83 -16.46 -14.81
N GLN A 40 31.90 -16.02 -15.67
CA GLN A 40 32.17 -15.80 -17.10
C GLN A 40 33.21 -14.67 -17.30
N PRO A 41 34.22 -14.83 -18.18
CA PRO A 41 35.30 -13.86 -18.34
C PRO A 41 34.79 -12.48 -18.79
N ASN A 42 35.04 -11.47 -17.97
CA ASN A 42 34.55 -10.08 -18.07
C ASN A 42 35.08 -9.23 -19.25
N ALA A 43 35.64 -9.83 -20.31
CA ALA A 43 36.31 -9.09 -21.38
C ALA A 43 35.36 -8.31 -22.33
N MET A 44 34.04 -8.40 -22.15
CA MET A 44 33.06 -7.80 -23.08
C MET A 44 31.92 -6.99 -22.43
N ARG A 45 31.95 -6.70 -21.12
CA ARG A 45 30.99 -5.74 -20.52
C ARG A 45 31.54 -4.31 -20.62
N LYS A 46 31.44 -3.68 -21.79
CA LYS A 46 31.62 -2.23 -21.93
C LYS A 46 30.35 -1.51 -21.47
N LYS A 47 30.49 -0.52 -20.57
CA LYS A 47 29.47 0.46 -20.07
C LYS A 47 28.00 0.04 -20.29
N HIS A 48 27.50 -0.75 -19.35
CA HIS A 48 26.27 -1.55 -19.42
C HIS A 48 24.96 -0.73 -19.48
N TRP A 49 24.83 0.40 -18.77
CA TRP A 49 23.57 1.15 -18.79
C TRP A 49 23.31 1.97 -20.08
N HIS A 50 24.34 2.30 -20.86
CA HIS A 50 24.21 3.03 -22.13
C HIS A 50 23.88 2.11 -23.32
N CYS A 51 23.12 1.04 -23.09
CA CYS A 51 22.64 0.19 -24.17
C CYS A 51 21.33 0.73 -24.76
N ALA A 52 21.22 0.75 -26.09
CA ALA A 52 20.01 1.18 -26.78
C ALA A 52 18.80 0.28 -26.45
N SER A 53 19.03 -0.99 -26.08
CA SER A 53 17.97 -1.89 -25.61
C SER A 53 17.38 -1.42 -24.28
N THR A 54 18.23 -1.01 -23.33
CA THR A 54 17.80 -0.48 -22.02
C THR A 54 16.95 0.77 -22.20
N LEU A 55 17.34 1.69 -23.09
CA LEU A 55 16.54 2.86 -23.43
C LEU A 55 15.18 2.46 -24.05
N SER A 56 15.16 1.48 -24.96
CA SER A 56 13.91 0.98 -25.55
C SER A 56 12.96 0.38 -24.52
N VAL A 57 13.49 -0.32 -23.50
CA VAL A 57 12.68 -0.84 -22.38
C VAL A 57 12.10 0.32 -21.57
N VAL A 58 12.93 1.30 -21.22
CA VAL A 58 12.51 2.51 -20.49
C VAL A 58 11.41 3.26 -21.24
N ASP A 59 11.57 3.52 -22.54
CA ASP A 59 10.57 4.17 -23.37
C ASP A 59 9.27 3.36 -23.47
N SER A 60 9.39 2.02 -23.51
CA SER A 60 8.22 1.13 -23.51
C SER A 60 7.45 1.19 -22.20
N ILE A 61 8.13 1.24 -21.06
CA ILE A 61 7.51 1.36 -19.73
C ILE A 61 6.83 2.73 -19.58
N LEU A 62 7.52 3.81 -19.96
CA LEU A 62 6.97 5.17 -19.94
C LEU A 62 5.68 5.29 -20.77
N LYS A 63 5.61 4.59 -21.90
CA LYS A 63 4.42 4.57 -22.75
C LYS A 63 3.27 3.74 -22.17
N LYS A 64 3.59 2.64 -21.47
CA LYS A 64 2.60 1.73 -20.88
C LYS A 64 1.93 2.30 -19.63
N LEU A 65 2.67 3.01 -18.79
CA LEU A 65 2.18 3.46 -17.48
C LEU A 65 1.40 4.79 -17.58
N PRO A 66 0.20 4.89 -16.98
CA PRO A 66 -0.48 6.17 -16.85
C PRO A 66 0.29 7.10 -15.90
N SER A 67 0.14 8.41 -16.06
CA SER A 67 0.81 9.40 -15.22
C SER A 67 0.16 9.55 -13.83
N LYS A 68 -1.14 9.29 -13.71
CA LYS A 68 -1.91 9.28 -12.44
C LYS A 68 -3.06 8.27 -12.54
N VAL A 69 -3.45 7.69 -11.41
CA VAL A 69 -4.53 6.68 -11.35
C VAL A 69 -5.92 7.31 -11.52
N ASN A 70 -6.15 8.52 -10.98
CA ASN A 70 -7.22 9.49 -11.30
C ASN A 70 -7.24 10.59 -10.19
N PRO A 71 -7.78 11.80 -10.47
CA PRO A 71 -7.79 12.95 -9.53
C PRO A 71 -8.98 13.02 -8.55
N VAL A 72 -9.90 12.04 -8.55
CA VAL A 72 -11.18 12.12 -7.81
C VAL A 72 -11.00 12.27 -6.28
N VAL A 73 -9.83 11.95 -5.75
CA VAL A 73 -9.55 12.01 -4.31
C VAL A 73 -9.29 13.44 -3.80
N GLU A 74 -9.13 14.45 -4.67
CA GLU A 74 -8.99 15.85 -4.22
C GLU A 74 -10.28 16.37 -3.54
N SER A 75 -11.45 15.78 -3.82
CA SER A 75 -12.72 16.22 -3.19
C SER A 75 -12.89 15.75 -1.73
N ALA A 76 -12.20 14.68 -1.32
CA ALA A 76 -12.22 14.23 0.08
C ALA A 76 -11.32 15.10 0.98
N GLU A 77 -10.32 15.79 0.40
CA GLU A 77 -9.44 16.70 1.13
C GLU A 77 -10.11 18.05 1.42
N ASN A 78 -11.11 18.46 0.63
CA ASN A 78 -11.83 19.72 0.82
C ASN A 78 -12.83 19.71 2.00
N LEU A 79 -13.05 18.57 2.68
CA LEU A 79 -13.91 18.51 3.87
C LEU A 79 -13.20 18.92 5.17
N LYS A 80 -11.94 19.35 5.11
CA LYS A 80 -11.17 19.79 6.29
C LYS A 80 -10.53 21.17 6.17
N VAL A 81 -11.09 22.08 5.37
CA VAL A 81 -10.63 23.49 5.31
C VAL A 81 -11.82 24.44 5.24
N GLU A 82 -12.58 24.55 6.32
CA GLU A 82 -13.40 25.75 6.54
C GLU A 82 -13.49 26.09 8.03
N SER A 83 -12.46 26.81 8.50
CA SER A 83 -12.63 27.78 9.58
C SER A 83 -11.88 29.04 9.18
N LYS A 84 -12.63 29.98 8.61
CA LYS A 84 -12.16 31.30 8.23
C LYS A 84 -12.27 32.25 9.42
N SER A 85 -11.14 32.91 9.72
CA SER A 85 -10.98 34.29 10.25
C SER A 85 -11.29 34.60 11.73
N PRO A 86 -10.78 35.70 12.34
CA PRO A 86 -10.05 36.86 11.76
C PRO A 86 -8.78 37.38 12.50
N VAL A 87 -7.94 38.04 11.70
CA VAL A 87 -7.03 39.20 11.92
C VAL A 87 -7.02 39.86 13.31
N ASP A 88 -5.83 40.03 13.91
CA ASP A 88 -5.45 41.28 14.59
C ASP A 88 -3.92 41.51 14.49
N ASP A 89 -3.54 42.76 14.21
CA ASP A 89 -2.20 43.25 13.92
C ASP A 89 -1.48 43.68 15.21
N THR A 90 -0.22 43.27 15.46
CA THR A 90 0.82 44.20 16.00
C THR A 90 2.25 43.61 15.96
N GLU A 91 3.10 44.30 15.19
CA GLU A 91 4.51 44.67 15.39
C GLU A 91 5.58 43.71 16.00
N VAL A 92 6.62 43.53 15.18
CA VAL A 92 8.02 43.03 15.33
C VAL A 92 8.80 43.95 16.32
N PRO A 93 9.89 43.58 17.06
CA PRO A 93 11.13 43.04 16.46
C PRO A 93 12.12 42.14 17.26
N ASP A 94 12.98 41.50 16.44
CA ASP A 94 14.40 41.11 16.55
C ASP A 94 14.94 40.35 17.78
N ASP A 95 15.51 39.14 17.55
CA ASP A 95 16.97 38.94 17.62
C ASP A 95 17.43 37.47 17.41
N GLU A 96 18.56 37.37 16.70
CA GLU A 96 19.68 36.39 16.75
C GLU A 96 19.50 34.85 16.67
N ALA A 97 20.03 34.34 15.56
CA ALA A 97 20.72 33.07 15.29
C ALA A 97 20.96 32.04 16.42
N THR A 98 20.68 30.77 16.11
CA THR A 98 21.62 29.67 16.38
C THR A 98 21.30 28.43 15.53
N ASP A 99 22.31 27.93 14.82
CA ASP A 99 22.33 26.63 14.13
C ASP A 99 22.25 25.48 15.13
N GLN A 100 21.37 24.51 14.91
CA GLN A 100 21.57 23.12 15.36
C GLN A 100 21.04 22.12 14.33
N GLU A 101 21.97 21.29 13.87
CA GLU A 101 21.76 20.05 13.12
C GLU A 101 20.79 19.11 13.87
N ILE A 102 19.79 18.56 13.17
CA ILE A 102 19.10 17.34 13.63
C ILE A 102 18.95 16.37 12.44
N ASP A 103 19.73 15.30 12.59
CA ASP A 103 19.67 13.94 12.06
C ASP A 103 18.29 13.51 11.50
N ASN A 104 18.22 13.25 10.19
CA ASN A 104 17.08 12.58 9.56
C ASN A 104 17.22 11.06 9.75
N ARG A 105 16.74 10.55 10.89
CA ARG A 105 16.50 9.11 11.09
C ARG A 105 15.01 8.81 11.04
N ASP A 106 14.69 7.84 10.17
CA ASP A 106 13.61 6.87 10.25
C ASP A 106 12.21 7.38 10.66
N SER A 107 11.36 7.59 9.66
CA SER A 107 9.90 7.61 9.86
C SER A 107 9.34 6.21 9.63
N GLU A 108 9.44 5.37 10.65
CA GLU A 108 8.50 4.27 10.86
C GLU A 108 7.10 4.87 11.07
N ILE A 109 6.13 4.45 10.26
CA ILE A 109 4.72 4.81 10.46
C ILE A 109 4.16 3.81 11.48
N GLU A 110 4.26 4.15 12.76
CA GLU A 110 3.45 3.51 13.79
C GLU A 110 2.02 4.08 13.76
N LEU A 111 1.03 3.21 13.50
CA LEU A 111 -0.37 3.51 13.81
C LEU A 111 -0.57 3.40 15.33
N SER A 112 -0.45 4.51 16.05
CA SER A 112 -0.91 4.63 17.44
C SER A 112 -2.34 5.18 17.48
N VAL A 113 -3.28 4.34 17.92
CA VAL A 113 -4.61 4.76 18.39
C VAL A 113 -4.51 4.96 19.90
N HIS A 114 -4.35 6.20 20.35
CA HIS A 114 -4.47 6.52 21.77
C HIS A 114 -5.94 6.71 22.15
N HIS A 115 -6.47 5.79 22.97
CA HIS A 115 -7.61 6.03 23.85
C HIS A 115 -7.05 6.26 25.26
N SER A 116 -7.31 7.43 25.82
CA SER A 116 -7.05 7.75 27.22
C SER A 116 -8.37 7.69 28.00
N GLU A 117 -8.52 6.67 28.83
CA GLU A 117 -9.52 6.61 29.90
C GLU A 117 -8.93 7.21 31.19
N SER A 118 -9.71 7.97 31.94
CA SER A 118 -9.46 8.14 33.38
C SER A 118 -10.76 8.20 34.18
N GLU A 119 -10.91 7.25 35.09
CA GLU A 119 -11.89 7.25 36.19
C GLU A 119 -11.38 8.11 37.35
N VAL A 120 -12.24 8.89 38.03
CA VAL A 120 -12.14 9.10 39.49
C VAL A 120 -13.53 9.34 40.11
N GLU A 121 -13.73 8.66 41.22
CA GLU A 121 -14.92 8.48 42.05
C GLU A 121 -15.22 9.64 43.04
N THR A 122 -16.45 9.63 43.53
CA THR A 122 -17.26 10.58 44.32
C THR A 122 -16.69 11.22 45.59
N THR A 123 -17.21 12.41 45.96
CA THR A 123 -17.89 12.68 47.26
C THR A 123 -18.58 14.07 47.30
N HIS A 124 -19.83 14.11 47.79
CA HIS A 124 -20.66 15.31 48.05
C HIS A 124 -20.79 15.52 49.59
N PRO A 125 -21.09 16.74 50.10
CA PRO A 125 -22.49 17.09 50.38
C PRO A 125 -22.93 18.57 50.23
N GLU A 126 -24.23 18.71 49.88
CA GLU A 126 -25.29 19.73 50.04
C GLU A 126 -24.97 21.14 50.63
N VAL A 127 -25.59 22.27 50.21
CA VAL A 127 -27.04 22.58 50.15
C VAL A 127 -27.36 23.79 49.21
N LYS A 128 -28.22 23.52 48.21
CA LYS A 128 -29.35 24.29 47.61
C LYS A 128 -29.23 25.77 47.20
N SER A 129 -29.35 26.02 45.89
CA SER A 129 -30.27 27.04 45.32
C SER A 129 -30.48 26.85 43.80
N THR A 130 -31.72 26.49 43.44
CA THR A 130 -32.48 26.86 42.22
C THR A 130 -32.03 26.38 40.82
N CYS A 131 -32.59 25.24 40.38
CA CYS A 131 -33.27 24.94 39.10
C CYS A 131 -33.29 23.41 38.88
N HIS A 132 -34.48 22.79 38.72
CA HIS A 132 -34.64 21.36 38.48
C HIS A 132 -35.20 21.12 37.07
N GLU A 133 -34.48 20.29 36.32
CA GLU A 133 -34.86 19.59 35.09
C GLU A 133 -35.91 18.50 35.37
N VAL A 134 -36.63 18.02 34.35
CA VAL A 134 -36.43 16.68 33.73
C VAL A 134 -37.17 16.68 32.40
N GLY A 135 -36.48 16.26 31.34
CA GLY A 135 -37.11 15.92 30.06
C GLY A 135 -36.13 15.96 28.90
N ALA A 136 -35.12 15.08 28.94
CA ALA A 136 -34.28 14.80 27.79
C ALA A 136 -35.18 14.39 26.60
N SER A 137 -35.13 15.19 25.54
CA SER A 137 -35.68 14.87 24.24
C SER A 137 -34.68 15.31 23.18
N SER A 138 -34.51 14.41 22.22
CA SER A 138 -33.68 14.46 21.03
C SER A 138 -33.75 15.79 20.26
N PRO A 139 -32.77 16.05 19.39
CA PRO A 139 -33.08 16.19 17.97
C PRO A 139 -32.37 15.03 17.23
N SER A 140 -33.09 13.99 16.81
CA SER A 140 -33.90 13.90 15.59
C SER A 140 -33.15 14.28 14.31
N GLU A 141 -33.20 13.36 13.35
CA GLU A 141 -32.85 13.48 11.93
C GLU A 141 -31.36 13.42 11.58
N TYR A 142 -30.80 12.22 11.67
CA TYR A 142 -29.95 11.76 10.57
C TYR A 142 -30.87 11.07 9.58
N SER A 143 -31.31 11.85 8.60
CA SER A 143 -32.00 11.34 7.44
C SER A 143 -31.15 10.27 6.78
N GLU A 144 -31.82 9.19 6.46
CA GLU A 144 -31.41 8.11 5.58
C GLU A 144 -30.86 8.74 4.28
N VAL A 145 -29.53 8.86 4.19
CA VAL A 145 -28.90 9.23 2.92
C VAL A 145 -28.45 7.95 2.25
N ASP A 146 -29.34 7.46 1.39
CA ASP A 146 -28.99 6.60 0.25
C ASP A 146 -28.01 7.37 -0.65
N ILE A 147 -26.74 7.44 -0.25
CA ILE A 147 -25.66 7.78 -1.16
C ILE A 147 -25.26 6.46 -1.80
N ALA A 148 -25.61 6.31 -3.07
CA ALA A 148 -25.10 5.27 -3.96
C ALA A 148 -23.58 5.41 -4.18
N GLY A 149 -22.81 5.30 -3.10
CA GLY A 149 -21.37 5.39 -3.02
C GLY A 149 -20.84 4.36 -2.03
N PRO A 150 -19.54 4.02 -2.09
CA PRO A 150 -18.95 3.10 -1.12
C PRO A 150 -19.20 3.63 0.29
N PRO A 151 -19.47 2.73 1.27
CA PRO A 151 -19.60 3.15 2.66
C PRO A 151 -18.38 3.98 3.05
N GLU A 152 -18.60 5.06 3.78
CA GLU A 152 -17.64 6.15 4.01
C GLU A 152 -16.21 5.65 4.34
N GLY A 153 -16.11 4.58 5.15
CA GLY A 153 -14.84 3.94 5.48
C GLY A 153 -14.10 3.34 4.26
N LEU A 154 -14.80 2.61 3.39
CA LEU A 154 -14.18 2.00 2.20
C LEU A 154 -13.73 3.05 1.19
N ALA A 155 -14.42 4.19 1.11
CA ALA A 155 -13.97 5.33 0.31
C ALA A 155 -12.64 5.91 0.84
N ILE A 156 -12.46 5.98 2.16
CA ILE A 156 -11.20 6.40 2.78
C ILE A 156 -10.07 5.43 2.44
N VAL A 157 -10.30 4.12 2.56
CA VAL A 157 -9.28 3.11 2.19
C VAL A 157 -8.88 3.26 0.73
N LEU A 158 -9.85 3.35 -0.18
CA LEU A 158 -9.58 3.54 -1.61
C LEU A 158 -8.79 4.82 -1.89
N ALA A 159 -9.11 5.92 -1.22
CA ALA A 159 -8.39 7.18 -1.32
C ALA A 159 -6.91 7.04 -0.91
N GLN A 160 -6.63 6.35 0.20
CA GLN A 160 -5.26 6.10 0.67
C GLN A 160 -4.49 5.17 -0.29
N GLU A 161 -5.12 4.11 -0.78
CA GLU A 161 -4.55 3.21 -1.77
C GLU A 161 -4.14 3.97 -3.04
N CYS A 162 -5.05 4.79 -3.59
CA CYS A 162 -4.75 5.64 -4.74
C CYS A 162 -3.57 6.58 -4.48
N LYS A 163 -3.44 7.13 -3.27
CA LYS A 163 -2.30 7.98 -2.89
C LYS A 163 -0.98 7.22 -2.92
N LEU A 164 -0.94 5.98 -2.42
CA LEU A 164 0.24 5.12 -2.45
C LEU A 164 0.65 4.78 -3.89
N TYR A 165 -0.29 4.37 -4.74
CA TYR A 165 -0.01 4.10 -6.16
C TYR A 165 0.42 5.34 -6.93
N ASN A 166 -0.18 6.49 -6.66
CA ASN A 166 0.25 7.76 -7.28
C ASN A 166 1.69 8.11 -6.87
N ARG A 167 2.07 7.93 -5.59
CA ARG A 167 3.45 8.13 -5.13
C ARG A 167 4.43 7.20 -5.86
N LEU A 168 4.07 5.92 -6.00
CA LEU A 168 4.87 4.94 -6.73
C LEU A 168 5.00 5.34 -8.21
N LEU A 169 3.90 5.69 -8.88
CA LEU A 169 3.90 6.10 -10.28
C LEU A 169 4.74 7.35 -10.52
N SER A 170 4.63 8.37 -9.66
CA SER A 170 5.48 9.56 -9.75
C SER A 170 6.96 9.18 -9.65
N LYS A 171 7.35 8.34 -8.67
CA LYS A 171 8.74 7.90 -8.53
C LYS A 171 9.23 7.15 -9.77
N ILE A 172 8.41 6.26 -10.35
CA ILE A 172 8.75 5.52 -11.57
C ILE A 172 8.90 6.49 -12.76
N HIS A 173 7.94 7.38 -12.99
CA HIS A 173 8.01 8.34 -14.10
C HIS A 173 9.21 9.28 -13.97
N ASP A 174 9.44 9.86 -12.80
CA ASP A 174 10.55 10.80 -12.56
C ASP A 174 11.90 10.11 -12.79
N SER A 175 12.07 8.90 -12.29
CA SER A 175 13.31 8.13 -12.47
C SER A 175 13.54 7.70 -13.92
N LEU A 176 12.51 7.24 -14.64
CA LEU A 176 12.61 6.89 -16.06
C LEU A 176 12.88 8.10 -16.95
N LEU A 177 12.26 9.26 -16.66
CA LEU A 177 12.54 10.51 -17.37
C LEU A 177 13.96 11.01 -17.11
N ALA A 178 14.43 10.96 -15.86
CA ALA A 178 15.79 11.32 -15.50
C ALA A 178 16.81 10.41 -16.20
N PHE A 179 16.56 9.10 -16.26
CA PHE A 179 17.41 8.16 -17.00
C PHE A 179 17.44 8.42 -18.50
N ARG A 180 16.27 8.66 -19.12
CA ARG A 180 16.18 9.02 -20.53
C ARG A 180 16.97 10.31 -20.82
N GLY A 181 16.87 11.31 -19.94
CA GLY A 181 17.63 12.55 -20.04
C GLY A 181 19.14 12.34 -19.87
N ALA A 182 19.56 11.55 -18.90
CA ALA A 182 20.97 11.21 -18.68
C ALA A 182 21.56 10.42 -19.86
N PHE A 183 20.79 9.48 -20.42
CA PHE A 183 21.18 8.70 -21.60
C PHE A 183 21.39 9.61 -22.82
N LEU A 184 20.52 10.60 -23.03
CA LEU A 184 20.62 11.58 -24.12
C LEU A 184 21.65 12.69 -23.85
N GLY A 185 22.24 12.74 -22.66
CA GLY A 185 23.18 13.78 -22.25
C GLY A 185 22.52 15.14 -21.95
N THR A 186 21.20 15.18 -21.75
CA THR A 186 20.46 16.41 -21.43
C THR A 186 20.28 16.63 -19.93
N SER A 187 20.49 15.59 -19.12
CA SER A 187 20.38 15.64 -17.66
C SER A 187 21.65 15.12 -17.02
N GLU A 188 21.89 15.53 -15.77
CA GLU A 188 23.02 15.05 -14.99
C GLU A 188 22.90 13.54 -14.76
N THR A 189 24.00 12.82 -14.96
CA THR A 189 24.09 11.40 -14.61
C THR A 189 24.43 11.29 -13.14
N SER A 190 23.53 10.70 -12.36
CA SER A 190 23.75 10.40 -10.94
C SER A 190 23.97 8.89 -10.72
N GLU A 191 24.57 8.53 -9.60
CA GLU A 191 24.78 7.12 -9.21
C GLU A 191 23.47 6.33 -9.19
N ASP A 192 22.39 6.94 -8.70
CA ASP A 192 21.05 6.33 -8.69
C ASP A 192 20.54 5.97 -10.11
N ILE A 193 20.81 6.84 -11.09
CA ILE A 193 20.40 6.63 -12.49
C ILE A 193 21.23 5.51 -13.11
N GLU A 194 22.54 5.48 -12.85
CA GLU A 194 23.41 4.41 -13.33
C GLU A 194 23.00 3.06 -12.72
N GLN A 195 22.76 3.02 -11.41
CA GLN A 195 22.29 1.83 -10.70
C GLN A 195 20.98 1.32 -11.29
N MET A 196 20.00 2.22 -11.48
CA MET A 196 18.73 1.85 -12.11
C MET A 196 18.95 1.25 -13.50
N GLY A 197 19.84 1.84 -14.30
CA GLY A 197 20.19 1.32 -15.63
C GLY A 197 20.72 -0.11 -15.60
N PHE A 198 21.60 -0.43 -14.65
CA PHE A 198 22.10 -1.79 -14.46
C PHE A 198 21.00 -2.77 -14.02
N GLN A 199 20.07 -2.34 -13.16
CA GLN A 199 18.96 -3.18 -12.72
C GLN A 199 17.98 -3.47 -13.86
N VAL A 200 17.62 -2.45 -14.64
CA VAL A 200 16.74 -2.60 -15.81
C VAL A 200 17.36 -3.52 -16.86
N GLU A 201 18.67 -3.43 -17.09
CA GLU A 201 19.37 -4.32 -18.02
C GLU A 201 19.35 -5.79 -17.57
N LYS A 202 19.31 -6.05 -16.26
CA LYS A 202 19.21 -7.38 -15.66
C LYS A 202 17.78 -7.91 -15.50
N ASP A 203 16.77 -7.20 -16.03
CA ASP A 203 15.35 -7.49 -15.79
C ASP A 203 14.96 -7.45 -14.29
N GLU A 204 15.71 -6.68 -13.49
CA GLU A 204 15.45 -6.45 -12.07
C GLU A 204 14.66 -5.16 -11.86
N ILE A 205 13.82 -5.14 -10.82
CA ILE A 205 13.09 -3.94 -10.44
C ILE A 205 14.07 -2.99 -9.72
N PRO A 206 14.14 -1.71 -10.12
CA PRO A 206 14.97 -0.73 -9.44
C PRO A 206 14.73 -0.66 -7.93
N SER A 207 15.80 -0.65 -7.15
CA SER A 207 15.73 -0.66 -5.68
C SER A 207 15.00 0.58 -5.15
N SER A 208 15.14 1.72 -5.83
CA SER A 208 14.45 2.97 -5.51
C SER A 208 12.93 2.88 -5.69
N TRP A 209 12.44 2.00 -6.57
CA TRP A 209 11.01 1.75 -6.75
C TRP A 209 10.49 0.81 -5.67
N LEU A 210 11.24 -0.26 -5.36
CA LEU A 210 10.87 -1.24 -4.34
C LEU A 210 10.67 -0.60 -2.96
N LYS A 211 11.46 0.43 -2.60
CA LYS A 211 11.30 1.19 -1.35
C LYS A 211 9.91 1.82 -1.16
N VAL A 212 9.20 2.11 -2.25
CA VAL A 212 7.87 2.74 -2.23
C VAL A 212 6.79 1.85 -2.82
N SER A 213 7.13 0.61 -3.18
CA SER A 213 6.24 -0.35 -3.83
C SER A 213 5.71 -1.40 -2.84
N TYR A 214 4.77 -2.20 -3.32
CA TYR A 214 4.32 -3.40 -2.65
C TYR A 214 5.40 -4.50 -2.75
N THR A 215 5.33 -5.49 -1.87
CA THR A 215 6.26 -6.62 -1.90
C THR A 215 6.05 -7.44 -3.18
N THR A 216 7.13 -7.79 -3.86
CA THR A 216 7.08 -8.53 -5.12
C THR A 216 8.33 -9.37 -5.30
N SER A 217 8.16 -10.54 -5.91
CA SER A 217 9.24 -11.42 -6.37
C SER A 217 9.23 -11.58 -7.90
N LYS A 218 8.50 -10.70 -8.60
CA LYS A 218 8.41 -10.71 -10.07
C LYS A 218 9.64 -10.04 -10.68
N THR A 219 9.98 -10.43 -11.91
CA THR A 219 10.96 -9.69 -12.73
C THR A 219 10.37 -8.34 -13.17
N LEU A 220 11.19 -7.45 -13.72
CA LEU A 220 10.75 -6.12 -14.15
C LEU A 220 9.56 -6.19 -15.12
N GLY A 221 9.61 -7.04 -16.14
CA GLY A 221 8.49 -7.23 -17.06
C GLY A 221 7.20 -7.65 -16.36
N GLY A 222 7.28 -8.69 -15.52
CA GLY A 222 6.13 -9.19 -14.76
C GLY A 222 5.59 -8.19 -13.74
N TYR A 223 6.45 -7.36 -13.16
CA TYR A 223 6.07 -6.29 -12.24
C TYR A 223 5.31 -5.16 -12.93
N ILE A 224 5.74 -4.74 -14.13
CA ILE A 224 5.04 -3.70 -14.89
C ILE A 224 3.64 -4.17 -15.29
N ASP A 225 3.51 -5.40 -15.77
CA ASP A 225 2.20 -5.95 -16.13
C ASP A 225 1.29 -6.11 -14.88
N ASP A 226 1.84 -6.55 -13.75
CA ASP A 226 1.12 -6.61 -12.47
C ASP A 226 0.66 -5.22 -11.99
N LEU A 227 1.53 -4.22 -12.08
CA LEU A 227 1.21 -2.84 -11.74
C LEU A 227 0.06 -2.33 -12.62
N ILE A 228 0.09 -2.58 -13.93
CA ILE A 228 -0.99 -2.17 -14.83
C ILE A 228 -2.32 -2.83 -14.42
N ASN A 229 -2.33 -4.10 -14.07
CA ASN A 229 -3.52 -4.79 -13.58
C ASN A 229 -4.05 -4.15 -12.30
N ARG A 230 -3.18 -3.85 -11.34
CA ARG A 230 -3.54 -3.19 -10.06
C ARG A 230 -4.16 -1.81 -10.27
N LEU A 231 -3.55 -1.02 -11.16
CA LEU A 231 -4.06 0.29 -11.52
C LEU A 231 -5.42 0.21 -12.23
N THR A 232 -5.61 -0.79 -13.08
CA THR A 232 -6.88 -1.04 -13.77
C THR A 232 -7.97 -1.39 -12.76
N PHE A 233 -7.67 -2.30 -11.83
CA PHE A 233 -8.55 -2.68 -10.73
C PHE A 233 -8.96 -1.47 -9.87
N LEU A 234 -8.00 -0.65 -9.42
CA LEU A 234 -8.32 0.55 -8.63
C LEU A 234 -9.14 1.56 -9.41
N LYS A 235 -8.83 1.76 -10.70
CA LYS A 235 -9.61 2.64 -11.57
C LYS A 235 -11.05 2.17 -11.72
N GLU A 236 -11.27 0.87 -11.88
CA GLU A 236 -12.61 0.28 -11.92
C GLU A 236 -13.36 0.49 -10.61
N TRP A 237 -12.68 0.30 -9.48
CA TRP A 237 -13.25 0.59 -8.17
C TRP A 237 -13.61 2.09 -8.04
N CYS A 238 -12.73 3.01 -8.43
CA CYS A 238 -13.03 4.45 -8.39
C CYS A 238 -14.22 4.85 -9.28
N CYS A 239 -14.37 4.24 -10.46
CA CYS A 239 -15.41 4.63 -11.42
C CYS A 239 -16.76 3.94 -11.20
N ARG A 240 -16.75 2.70 -10.69
CA ARG A 240 -17.95 1.84 -10.63
C ARG A 240 -18.37 1.49 -9.20
N GLY A 241 -17.60 1.90 -8.19
CA GLY A 241 -17.82 1.48 -6.80
C GLY A 241 -17.20 0.12 -6.51
N ILE A 242 -17.48 -0.43 -5.32
CA ILE A 242 -16.90 -1.71 -4.89
C ILE A 242 -17.26 -2.82 -5.88
N GLN A 243 -16.25 -3.57 -6.32
CA GLN A 243 -16.45 -4.70 -7.21
C GLN A 243 -17.11 -5.86 -6.46
N LYS A 244 -17.92 -6.67 -7.16
CA LYS A 244 -18.57 -7.86 -6.56
C LYS A 244 -17.54 -8.84 -6.00
N GLU A 245 -16.43 -9.01 -6.72
CA GLU A 245 -15.30 -9.83 -6.31
C GLU A 245 -14.08 -8.90 -6.20
N LEU A 246 -13.56 -8.76 -4.98
CA LEU A 246 -12.46 -7.84 -4.71
C LEU A 246 -11.12 -8.57 -4.83
N TRP A 247 -10.24 -8.06 -5.70
CA TRP A 247 -8.87 -8.58 -5.81
C TRP A 247 -8.01 -8.10 -4.63
N LEU A 248 -8.00 -8.87 -3.54
CA LEU A 248 -7.37 -8.48 -2.27
C LEU A 248 -5.84 -8.31 -2.39
N PRO A 249 -5.10 -9.20 -3.08
CA PRO A 249 -3.68 -9.00 -3.36
C PRO A 249 -3.36 -7.74 -4.17
N GLY A 250 -4.36 -7.13 -4.82
CA GLY A 250 -4.23 -5.91 -5.61
C GLY A 250 -4.03 -4.63 -4.78
N LEU A 251 -4.26 -4.67 -3.47
CA LEU A 251 -4.09 -3.53 -2.56
C LEU A 251 -2.67 -3.46 -2.00
N PHE A 252 -2.20 -2.25 -1.66
CA PHE A 252 -0.99 -2.08 -0.85
C PHE A 252 -1.22 -2.54 0.59
N CYS A 253 -2.35 -2.16 1.16
CA CYS A 253 -2.67 -2.36 2.57
C CYS A 253 -4.00 -3.12 2.72
N PRO A 254 -4.07 -4.40 2.35
CA PRO A 254 -5.30 -5.20 2.48
C PRO A 254 -5.82 -5.26 3.92
N GLN A 255 -4.94 -5.14 4.93
CA GLN A 255 -5.37 -5.08 6.33
C GLN A 255 -6.23 -3.86 6.66
N ALA A 256 -5.94 -2.70 6.07
CA ALA A 256 -6.73 -1.49 6.28
C ALA A 256 -8.18 -1.68 5.78
N LEU A 257 -8.33 -2.39 4.65
CA LEU A 257 -9.64 -2.79 4.14
C LEU A 257 -10.38 -3.68 5.14
N LEU A 258 -9.75 -4.78 5.60
CA LEU A 258 -10.38 -5.75 6.49
C LEU A 258 -10.87 -5.07 7.78
N VAL A 259 -10.01 -4.28 8.42
CA VAL A 259 -10.34 -3.50 9.62
C VAL A 259 -11.51 -2.55 9.37
N THR A 260 -11.57 -1.93 8.19
CA THR A 260 -12.66 -1.02 7.83
C THR A 260 -13.99 -1.75 7.65
N VAL A 261 -13.99 -2.90 6.99
CA VAL A 261 -15.18 -3.76 6.85
C VAL A 261 -15.68 -4.18 8.23
N LEU A 262 -14.78 -4.59 9.12
CA LEU A 262 -15.14 -5.01 10.48
C LEU A 262 -15.74 -3.85 11.30
N HIS A 263 -15.17 -2.64 11.21
CA HIS A 263 -15.73 -1.44 11.86
C HIS A 263 -17.11 -1.08 11.31
N GLN A 264 -17.30 -1.15 10.00
CA GLN A 264 -18.59 -0.89 9.39
C GLN A 264 -19.64 -1.89 9.85
N HIS A 265 -19.27 -3.17 9.94
CA HIS A 265 -20.14 -4.20 10.49
C HIS A 265 -20.48 -3.92 11.95
N ALA A 266 -19.51 -3.58 12.81
CA ALA A 266 -19.71 -3.25 14.22
C ALA A 266 -20.75 -2.14 14.43
N ARG A 267 -20.72 -1.11 13.57
CA ARG A 267 -21.67 0.02 13.61
C ARG A 267 -23.07 -0.40 13.21
N THR A 268 -23.18 -1.31 12.24
CA THR A 268 -24.48 -1.78 11.71
C THR A 268 -25.12 -2.83 12.63
N SER A 269 -24.32 -3.71 13.23
CA SER A 269 -24.79 -4.78 14.12
C SER A 269 -24.85 -4.38 15.59
N HIS A 270 -24.49 -3.13 15.93
CA HIS A 270 -24.40 -2.62 17.30
C HIS A 270 -23.59 -3.50 18.26
N THR A 271 -22.65 -4.27 17.72
CA THR A 271 -21.78 -5.16 18.49
C THR A 271 -20.41 -4.51 18.69
N PRO A 272 -19.85 -4.47 19.91
CA PRO A 272 -18.53 -3.90 20.16
C PRO A 272 -17.45 -4.54 19.27
N PHE A 273 -16.56 -3.70 18.72
CA PHE A 273 -15.50 -4.12 17.80
C PHE A 273 -14.66 -5.30 18.32
N HIS A 274 -14.33 -5.30 19.61
CA HIS A 274 -13.48 -6.33 20.24
C HIS A 274 -14.15 -7.71 20.38
N LEU A 275 -15.46 -7.81 20.16
CA LEU A 275 -16.21 -9.08 20.18
C LEU A 275 -16.40 -9.66 18.78
N LEU A 276 -15.99 -8.93 17.74
CA LEU A 276 -16.14 -9.36 16.36
C LEU A 276 -14.89 -10.10 15.87
N GLY A 277 -15.11 -11.08 15.01
CA GLY A 277 -14.07 -11.83 14.32
C GLY A 277 -14.46 -12.07 12.86
N TYR A 278 -13.50 -12.52 12.06
CA TYR A 278 -13.77 -12.91 10.69
C TYR A 278 -14.21 -14.37 10.64
N GLU A 279 -15.26 -14.64 9.88
CA GLU A 279 -15.64 -15.97 9.45
C GLU A 279 -15.47 -16.05 7.94
N HIS A 280 -14.96 -17.16 7.44
CA HIS A 280 -14.67 -17.37 6.02
C HIS A 280 -15.45 -18.57 5.51
N VAL A 281 -16.10 -18.39 4.37
CA VAL A 281 -16.81 -19.45 3.63
C VAL A 281 -16.13 -19.58 2.28
N VAL A 282 -15.74 -20.81 1.93
CA VAL A 282 -15.21 -21.11 0.59
C VAL A 282 -16.39 -21.20 -0.36
N LEU A 283 -16.40 -20.36 -1.39
CA LEU A 283 -17.42 -20.37 -2.44
C LEU A 283 -16.93 -21.24 -3.61
N ASP A 284 -17.74 -22.21 -4.00
CA ASP A 284 -17.53 -22.91 -5.27
C ASP A 284 -18.00 -22.00 -6.42
N GLY A 285 -17.37 -22.09 -7.60
CA GLY A 285 -17.58 -21.14 -8.70
C GLY A 285 -19.00 -21.03 -9.27
N SER A 286 -19.96 -21.86 -8.83
CA SER A 286 -21.39 -21.73 -9.12
C SER A 286 -22.15 -20.78 -8.19
N ASP A 287 -21.56 -20.43 -7.04
CA ASP A 287 -22.28 -19.81 -5.91
C ASP A 287 -21.90 -18.32 -5.72
N SER A 288 -21.06 -17.75 -6.59
CA SER A 288 -20.68 -16.32 -6.57
C SER A 288 -21.90 -15.40 -6.63
N ASP A 289 -22.96 -15.80 -7.35
CA ASP A 289 -24.22 -15.04 -7.45
C ASP A 289 -25.15 -15.22 -6.23
N ALA A 290 -24.88 -16.20 -5.36
CA ALA A 290 -25.71 -16.56 -4.20
C ALA A 290 -25.18 -16.04 -2.86
N ALA A 291 -24.05 -15.33 -2.85
CA ALA A 291 -23.51 -14.73 -1.64
C ALA A 291 -24.49 -13.67 -1.09
N ASP A 292 -25.10 -13.98 0.06
CA ASP A 292 -25.94 -13.05 0.81
C ASP A 292 -25.21 -11.70 1.01
N HIS A 293 -25.94 -10.60 0.88
CA HIS A 293 -25.44 -9.23 0.80
C HIS A 293 -24.64 -8.71 2.02
N SER A 294 -24.39 -9.55 3.03
CA SER A 294 -23.72 -9.16 4.27
C SER A 294 -22.20 -9.39 4.29
N GLY A 295 -21.63 -10.07 3.29
CA GLY A 295 -20.20 -10.43 3.24
C GLY A 295 -19.39 -9.71 2.16
N LEU A 296 -18.06 -9.70 2.32
CA LEU A 296 -17.12 -9.29 1.26
C LEU A 296 -16.62 -10.54 0.53
N VAL A 297 -16.80 -10.58 -0.80
CA VAL A 297 -16.22 -11.64 -1.65
C VAL A 297 -14.86 -11.18 -2.17
N VAL A 298 -13.85 -12.03 -2.03
CA VAL A 298 -12.46 -11.75 -2.44
C VAL A 298 -11.92 -12.83 -3.39
N TRP A 299 -11.03 -12.42 -4.29
CA TRP A 299 -10.27 -13.28 -5.20
C TRP A 299 -8.76 -13.14 -4.95
#